data_AF-A0A7W7K7L3-F1
#
_entry.id   AF-A0A7W7K7L3-F1
#
_cell.length_a   1.000
_cell.length_b   1.000
_cell.length_c   1.000
_cell.angle_alpha   90.00
_cell.angle_beta   90.00
_cell.angle_gamma   90.00
#
_symmetry.space_group_name_H-M   'P 1'
#
loop_
_entity.id
_entity.type
_entity.pdbx_description
1 polymer ?
#
loop_
_entity_poly.entity_id
_entity_poly.type
_entity_poly.pdbx_seq_one_letter_code
_entity_poly.pdbx_strand_id
1 'polypeptide(L)'
;MTADPMNAIEAESSTGPAASRTLPRVLAVDLDGTLLRSNMLHETFWSAFASDWRTPFGAAARLGKGKAQLKAYLAERSSVDVSVLPYDDEVIAFIRAWREQGGQVALVTATDQRLADGIGAHLGLFDEVFGSDGVRNLKGPNKAAFLVERYGAGNYAYVGDTHADHEVWRQSGHAVVKSRSGRVRARAQAHASSHAIEPPAGSALGLIKALRPHQWAKNVLVFLAIAGAHKLLDLDLLSRAVAAFVAFSLVASSVYLVNDLLDLSADRAHARKRKRPFASGAAAIELGLPVTVLLLVAGFAVAALLGPMFLLTIGIYFVATTAYSLSLKRYPIIDICVLAGLYTIRVLAGGVATGLPISVWLLAFSLFIFFSLAAVKRQAELVDAVKAGKLTIHGRGYHPEDLELVSQLATGSGLVSVLVMTLYLSSDAVTRIYHRPEALWGVTPVLLFWISRVVFKAHRGEMHDDPIVFAAKDKVSMICGVLVLGFAIAATIP
;
A
#
# COMPACT_ATOMS: atom_id res chain seq x y z
N MET A 1 4.48 78.46 -4.61
CA MET A 1 3.21 78.36 -3.86
C MET A 1 3.15 76.95 -3.29
N THR A 2 3.58 76.81 -2.02
CA THR A 2 2.75 76.38 -0.85
C THR A 2 2.56 74.86 -0.83
N ALA A 3 3.37 74.04 -0.14
CA ALA A 3 3.64 73.91 1.31
C ALA A 3 2.43 73.42 2.15
N ASP A 4 2.39 72.09 2.39
CA ASP A 4 2.07 71.30 3.61
C ASP A 4 0.74 71.51 4.41
N PRO A 5 0.31 70.61 5.36
CA PRO A 5 0.73 69.23 5.73
C PRO A 5 -0.44 68.29 6.22
N MET A 6 -0.08 67.17 6.88
CA MET A 6 -0.80 66.44 7.96
C MET A 6 -1.77 65.28 7.61
N ASN A 7 -1.29 64.03 7.75
CA ASN A 7 -1.70 63.14 8.85
C ASN A 7 -0.91 61.82 8.82
N ALA A 8 0.22 61.81 9.54
CA ALA A 8 0.84 60.59 10.02
C ALA A 8 0.15 60.23 11.35
N ILE A 9 -0.59 59.12 11.35
CA ILE A 9 -1.10 58.54 12.59
C ILE A 9 0.00 57.61 13.11
N GLU A 10 0.61 58.04 14.21
CA GLU A 10 1.46 57.24 15.07
C GLU A 10 0.68 56.02 15.57
N ALA A 11 1.10 54.83 15.16
CA ALA A 11 0.76 53.60 15.84
C ALA A 11 1.92 53.28 16.79
N GLU A 12 1.71 53.55 18.07
CA GLU A 12 2.63 53.29 19.18
C GLU A 12 3.18 51.86 19.11
N SER A 13 4.47 51.75 18.82
CA SER A 13 5.25 50.52 18.99
C SER A 13 5.48 50.28 20.49
N SER A 14 4.54 49.62 21.15
CA SER A 14 4.73 49.07 22.50
C SER A 14 5.64 47.83 22.45
N THR A 15 6.90 48.03 22.09
CA THR A 15 7.95 47.03 22.27
C THR A 15 8.49 47.12 23.70
N GLY A 16 7.70 46.61 24.65
CA GLY A 16 8.28 46.17 25.92
C GLY A 16 9.30 45.05 25.63
N PRO A 17 10.43 44.96 26.34
CA PRO A 17 11.38 43.87 26.14
C PRO A 17 10.66 42.57 26.48
N ALA A 18 10.41 41.74 25.47
CA ALA A 18 10.00 40.36 25.68
C ALA A 18 11.13 39.71 26.47
N ALA A 19 10.92 39.55 27.79
CA ALA A 19 11.82 38.81 28.66
C ALA A 19 12.17 37.51 27.94
N SER A 20 13.46 37.27 27.70
CA SER A 20 13.94 36.04 27.09
C SER A 20 13.55 34.90 28.02
N ARG A 21 12.37 34.30 27.80
CA ARG A 21 11.95 33.10 28.50
C ARG A 21 12.95 32.02 28.10
N THR A 22 13.89 31.75 29.00
CA THR A 22 14.77 30.58 28.92
C THR A 22 13.89 29.37 28.74
N LEU A 23 14.12 28.64 27.64
CA LEU A 23 13.39 27.40 27.37
C LEU A 23 13.56 26.45 28.56
N PRO A 24 12.53 25.63 28.87
CA PRO A 24 12.65 24.59 29.87
C PRO A 24 13.87 23.69 29.62
N ARG A 25 14.46 23.11 30.66
CA ARG A 25 15.62 22.22 30.49
C ARG A 25 15.22 20.84 29.94
N VAL A 26 14.01 20.39 30.26
CA VAL A 26 13.48 19.07 29.88
C VAL A 26 12.57 19.17 28.67
N LEU A 27 12.77 18.31 27.68
CA LEU A 27 11.87 18.08 26.56
C LEU A 27 11.18 16.73 26.72
N ALA A 28 9.88 16.75 27.00
CA ALA A 28 9.04 15.56 26.96
C ALA A 28 8.49 15.35 25.53
N VAL A 29 8.63 14.16 25.00
CA VAL A 29 8.28 13.83 23.62
C VAL A 29 7.20 12.73 23.61
N ASP A 30 6.09 12.96 22.91
CA ASP A 30 5.14 11.88 22.64
C ASP A 30 5.61 10.95 21.52
N LEU A 31 5.15 9.71 21.55
CA LEU A 31 5.50 8.71 20.54
C LEU A 31 4.55 8.74 19.34
N ASP A 32 3.29 8.34 19.56
CA ASP A 32 2.32 8.12 18.49
C ASP A 32 1.96 9.43 17.79
N GLY A 33 2.01 9.47 16.45
CA GLY A 33 1.72 10.68 15.66
C GLY A 33 2.79 11.79 15.76
N THR A 34 3.62 11.75 16.81
CA THR A 34 4.69 12.71 17.09
C THR A 34 6.05 12.18 16.65
N LEU A 35 6.80 11.46 17.50
CA LEU A 35 8.09 10.86 17.12
C LEU A 35 7.93 9.77 16.04
N LEU A 36 6.80 9.06 16.08
CA LEU A 36 6.42 8.04 15.13
C LEU A 36 5.36 8.60 14.18
N ARG A 37 5.51 8.34 12.87
CA ARG A 37 4.49 8.73 11.86
C ARG A 37 3.25 7.84 11.86
N SER A 38 3.27 6.77 12.65
CA SER A 38 2.18 5.81 12.83
C SER A 38 1.77 5.71 14.31
N ASN A 39 0.88 4.77 14.62
CA ASN A 39 0.39 4.51 15.97
C ASN A 39 0.68 3.07 16.40
N MET A 40 1.33 2.92 17.56
CA MET A 40 1.79 1.63 18.09
C MET A 40 0.66 0.64 18.37
N LEU A 41 -0.57 1.11 18.66
CA LEU A 41 -1.70 0.19 18.80
C LEU A 41 -2.00 -0.52 17.48
N HIS A 42 -1.92 0.19 16.37
CA HIS A 42 -2.15 -0.37 15.05
C HIS A 42 -0.95 -1.19 14.57
N GLU A 43 0.27 -0.76 14.88
CA GLU A 43 1.49 -1.54 14.59
C GLU A 43 1.44 -2.92 15.27
N THR A 44 1.16 -2.93 16.58
CA THR A 44 1.08 -4.17 17.36
C THR A 44 -0.08 -5.05 16.92
N PHE A 45 -1.24 -4.46 16.59
CA PHE A 45 -2.38 -5.20 16.04
C PHE A 45 -2.04 -5.93 14.73
N TRP A 46 -1.48 -5.22 13.75
CA TRP A 46 -1.19 -5.81 12.44
C TRP A 46 -0.01 -6.78 12.49
N SER A 47 0.99 -6.52 13.31
CA SER A 47 2.07 -7.47 13.59
C SER A 47 1.52 -8.77 14.19
N ALA A 48 0.67 -8.67 15.22
CA ALA A 48 0.05 -9.86 15.84
C ALA A 48 -0.91 -10.59 14.87
N PHE A 49 -1.62 -9.86 14.01
CA PHE A 49 -2.50 -10.47 12.99
C PHE A 49 -1.70 -11.18 11.88
N ALA A 50 -0.55 -10.64 11.48
CA ALA A 50 0.33 -11.28 10.53
C ALA A 50 0.89 -12.62 11.04
N SER A 51 1.09 -12.73 12.36
CA SER A 51 1.55 -13.98 13.01
C SER A 51 0.42 -14.95 13.34
N ASP A 52 -0.75 -14.47 13.77
CA ASP A 52 -1.91 -15.29 14.12
C ASP A 52 -3.22 -14.69 13.58
N TRP A 53 -3.89 -15.44 12.68
CA TRP A 53 -5.14 -15.03 12.07
C TRP A 53 -6.30 -14.88 13.08
N ARG A 54 -6.16 -15.45 14.28
CA ARG A 54 -7.18 -15.38 15.36
C ARG A 54 -7.11 -14.09 16.17
N THR A 55 -6.03 -13.31 16.02
CA THR A 55 -5.79 -12.06 16.76
C THR A 55 -6.97 -11.08 16.72
N PRO A 56 -7.67 -10.85 15.59
CA PRO A 56 -8.81 -9.92 15.56
C PRO A 56 -9.95 -10.29 16.52
N PHE A 57 -10.25 -11.59 16.66
CA PHE A 57 -11.29 -12.06 17.58
C PHE A 57 -10.87 -11.90 19.04
N GLY A 58 -9.61 -12.19 19.34
CA GLY A 58 -9.03 -11.95 20.66
C GLY A 58 -9.06 -10.46 21.02
N ALA A 59 -8.59 -9.60 20.12
CA ALA A 59 -8.60 -8.16 20.30
C ALA A 59 -10.02 -7.61 20.58
N ALA A 60 -11.02 -8.05 19.82
CA ALA A 60 -12.41 -7.66 20.03
C ALA A 60 -12.92 -8.06 21.44
N ALA A 61 -12.62 -9.28 21.89
CA ALA A 61 -13.03 -9.76 23.21
C ALA A 61 -12.37 -8.97 24.37
N ARG A 62 -11.13 -8.48 24.21
CA ARG A 62 -10.44 -7.67 25.22
C ARG A 62 -10.83 -6.21 25.17
N LEU A 63 -11.23 -5.68 24.01
CA LEU A 63 -11.70 -4.31 23.89
C LEU A 63 -12.88 -4.03 24.84
N GLY A 64 -13.77 -5.01 25.03
CA GLY A 64 -14.88 -4.93 26.00
C GLY A 64 -14.44 -4.85 27.48
N LYS A 65 -13.19 -5.21 27.79
CA LYS A 65 -12.59 -5.11 29.14
C LYS A 65 -11.72 -3.85 29.33
N GLY A 66 -11.60 -3.00 28.30
CA GLY A 66 -10.89 -1.74 28.36
C GLY A 66 -9.62 -1.67 27.50
N LYS A 67 -9.21 -0.44 27.15
CA LYS A 67 -8.08 -0.17 26.24
C LYS A 67 -6.72 -0.63 26.77
N ALA A 68 -6.51 -0.61 28.09
CA ALA A 68 -5.25 -1.05 28.69
C ALA A 68 -5.03 -2.56 28.50
N GLN A 69 -6.07 -3.38 28.72
CA GLN A 69 -6.00 -4.83 28.50
C GLN A 69 -5.80 -5.18 27.03
N LEU A 70 -6.42 -4.45 26.11
CA LEU A 70 -6.20 -4.62 24.68
C LEU A 70 -4.72 -4.38 24.31
N LYS A 71 -4.12 -3.28 24.79
CA LYS A 71 -2.72 -2.95 24.52
C LYS A 71 -1.77 -4.02 25.05
N ALA A 72 -1.97 -4.48 26.29
CA ALA A 72 -1.16 -5.54 26.87
C ALA A 72 -1.26 -6.85 26.07
N TYR A 73 -2.49 -7.25 25.71
CA TYR A 73 -2.75 -8.44 24.89
C TYR A 73 -2.05 -8.40 23.52
N LEU A 74 -2.06 -7.23 22.86
CA LEU A 74 -1.41 -7.06 21.56
C LEU A 74 0.11 -7.00 21.68
N ALA A 75 0.64 -6.29 22.68
CA ALA A 75 2.08 -6.21 22.91
C ALA A 75 2.72 -7.59 23.15
N GLU A 76 2.04 -8.49 23.87
CA GLU A 76 2.51 -9.87 24.10
C GLU A 76 2.54 -10.75 22.85
N ARG A 77 1.73 -10.43 21.84
CA ARG A 77 1.56 -11.26 20.62
C ARG A 77 2.21 -10.66 19.39
N SER A 78 2.63 -9.41 19.47
CA SER A 78 3.29 -8.70 18.39
C SER A 78 4.80 -8.89 18.44
N SER A 79 5.43 -8.94 17.27
CA SER A 79 6.88 -8.93 17.07
C SER A 79 7.26 -7.69 16.27
N VAL A 80 6.93 -6.51 16.80
CA VAL A 80 7.27 -5.24 16.15
C VAL A 80 8.77 -5.01 16.26
N ASP A 81 9.45 -4.99 15.12
CA ASP A 81 10.86 -4.57 15.04
C ASP A 81 10.92 -3.04 15.13
N VAL A 82 11.40 -2.55 16.27
CA VAL A 82 11.51 -1.12 16.55
C VAL A 82 12.49 -0.42 15.61
N SER A 83 13.48 -1.12 15.06
CA SER A 83 14.53 -0.51 14.24
C SER A 83 14.06 -0.03 12.87
N VAL A 84 12.93 -0.54 12.40
CA VAL A 84 12.37 -0.23 11.08
C VAL A 84 11.10 0.62 11.15
N LEU A 85 10.70 1.07 12.35
CA LEU A 85 9.54 1.91 12.56
C LEU A 85 9.66 3.25 11.78
N PRO A 86 8.54 3.84 11.31
CA PRO A 86 8.55 5.06 10.52
C PRO A 86 8.74 6.30 11.43
N TYR A 87 9.94 6.44 11.97
CA TYR A 87 10.32 7.60 12.77
C TYR A 87 10.27 8.88 11.95
N ASP A 88 10.00 10.00 12.63
CA ASP A 88 9.99 11.31 12.01
C ASP A 88 11.35 11.99 12.13
N ASP A 89 12.03 12.12 10.99
CA ASP A 89 13.38 12.70 10.91
C ASP A 89 13.44 14.15 11.43
N GLU A 90 12.38 14.95 11.25
CA GLU A 90 12.34 16.34 11.74
C GLU A 90 12.26 16.39 13.27
N VAL A 91 11.46 15.49 13.87
CA VAL A 91 11.37 15.38 15.34
C VAL A 91 12.68 14.84 15.91
N ILE A 92 13.32 13.88 15.24
CA ILE A 92 14.65 13.39 15.64
C ILE A 92 15.69 14.52 15.58
N ALA A 93 15.70 15.32 14.51
CA ALA A 93 16.60 16.45 14.39
C ALA A 93 16.36 17.48 15.49
N PHE A 94 15.09 17.77 15.82
CA PHE A 94 14.73 18.65 16.92
C PHE A 94 15.22 18.14 18.28
N ILE A 95 15.06 16.84 18.55
CA ILE A 95 15.56 16.20 19.77
C ILE A 95 17.09 16.32 19.88
N ARG A 96 17.81 16.07 18.80
CA ARG A 96 19.28 16.19 18.77
C ARG A 96 19.73 17.62 19.07
N ALA A 97 19.12 18.60 18.42
CA ALA A 97 19.40 20.01 18.67
C ALA A 97 19.13 20.41 20.14
N TRP A 98 18.08 19.87 20.76
CA TRP A 98 17.79 20.10 22.18
C TRP A 98 18.87 19.54 23.11
N ARG A 99 19.36 18.33 22.81
CA ARG A 99 20.46 17.70 23.57
C ARG A 99 21.79 18.45 23.41
N GLU A 100 22.10 18.91 22.20
CA GLU A 100 23.30 19.71 21.92
C GLU A 100 23.33 21.02 22.72
N GLN A 101 22.16 21.57 23.07
CA GLN A 101 22.02 22.73 23.95
C GLN A 101 22.12 22.38 25.45
N GLY A 102 22.42 21.12 25.81
CA GLY A 102 22.52 20.65 27.19
C GLY A 102 21.18 20.34 27.86
N GLY A 103 20.09 20.26 27.08
CA GLY A 103 18.77 19.89 27.55
C GLY A 103 18.63 18.37 27.77
N GLN A 104 17.76 17.99 28.68
CA GLN A 104 17.37 16.59 28.93
C GLN A 104 16.15 16.23 28.09
N VAL A 105 16.04 14.97 27.66
CA VAL A 105 14.93 14.50 26.82
C VAL A 105 14.29 13.25 27.41
N ALA A 106 12.97 13.29 27.57
CA ALA A 106 12.18 12.17 28.08
C ALA A 106 11.15 11.70 27.03
N LEU A 107 11.08 10.39 26.78
CA LEU A 107 10.00 9.79 26.00
C LEU A 107 8.83 9.51 26.92
N VAL A 108 7.66 10.11 26.68
CA VAL A 108 6.46 9.93 27.53
C VAL A 108 5.26 9.54 26.68
N THR A 109 4.92 8.25 26.69
CA THR A 109 3.97 7.66 25.74
C THR A 109 2.89 6.80 26.41
N ALA A 110 1.74 6.72 25.73
CA ALA A 110 0.68 5.80 26.09
C ALA A 110 0.95 4.33 25.64
N THR A 111 2.09 4.07 24.99
CA THR A 111 2.52 2.73 24.55
C THR A 111 2.99 1.88 25.72
N ASP A 112 2.88 0.54 25.63
CA ASP A 112 3.40 -0.40 26.64
C ASP A 112 4.87 -0.10 26.97
N GLN A 113 5.22 -0.08 28.26
CA GLN A 113 6.57 0.26 28.74
C GLN A 113 7.67 -0.53 28.03
N ARG A 114 7.47 -1.83 27.76
CA ARG A 114 8.50 -2.68 27.13
C ARG A 114 8.85 -2.20 25.71
N LEU A 115 7.83 -1.76 24.96
CA LEU A 115 8.02 -1.22 23.61
C LEU A 115 8.63 0.18 23.67
N ALA A 116 8.22 1.00 24.64
CA ALA A 116 8.81 2.31 24.86
C ALA A 116 10.30 2.19 25.18
N ASP A 117 10.69 1.30 26.08
CA ASP A 117 12.08 1.02 26.45
C ASP A 117 12.89 0.53 25.24
N GLY A 118 12.32 -0.38 24.45
CA GLY A 118 12.96 -0.86 23.21
C GLY A 118 13.23 0.26 22.20
N ILE A 119 12.28 1.18 22.03
CA ILE A 119 12.45 2.37 21.17
C ILE A 119 13.50 3.32 21.74
N GLY A 120 13.46 3.56 23.06
CA GLY A 120 14.43 4.41 23.75
C GLY A 120 15.86 3.90 23.61
N ALA A 121 16.06 2.60 23.85
CA ALA A 121 17.34 1.93 23.70
C ALA A 121 17.83 1.92 22.24
N HIS A 122 16.93 1.71 21.27
CA HIS A 122 17.28 1.72 19.85
C HIS A 122 17.76 3.10 19.38
N LEU A 123 17.03 4.15 19.74
CA LEU A 123 17.36 5.52 19.29
C LEU A 123 18.53 6.11 20.05
N GLY A 124 18.70 5.79 21.33
CA GLY A 124 19.77 6.36 22.17
C GLY A 124 19.64 7.87 22.37
N LEU A 125 18.45 8.43 22.18
CA LEU A 125 18.18 9.88 22.23
C LEU A 125 17.48 10.34 23.51
N PHE A 126 17.09 9.41 24.39
CA PHE A 126 16.30 9.72 25.59
C PHE A 126 17.11 9.44 26.85
N ASP A 127 17.07 10.38 27.79
CA ASP A 127 17.65 10.21 29.12
C ASP A 127 16.68 9.44 30.03
N GLU A 128 15.37 9.57 29.77
CA GLU A 128 14.33 8.87 30.51
C GLU A 128 13.23 8.36 29.57
N VAL A 129 12.63 7.21 29.89
CA VAL A 129 11.60 6.58 29.07
C VAL A 129 10.44 6.11 29.94
N PHE A 130 9.24 6.60 29.65
CA PHE A 130 8.02 6.32 30.37
C PHE A 130 6.89 5.91 29.42
N GLY A 131 6.45 4.67 29.57
CA GLY A 131 5.30 4.07 28.91
C GLY A 131 4.15 3.81 29.89
N SER A 132 3.06 3.26 29.36
CA SER A 132 1.93 2.77 30.15
C SER A 132 2.17 1.33 30.60
N ASP A 133 1.72 0.97 31.80
CA ASP A 133 2.04 -0.28 32.49
C ASP A 133 0.78 -1.07 32.89
N GLY A 134 -0.19 -1.23 31.99
CA GLY A 134 -1.43 -1.99 32.24
C GLY A 134 -2.37 -1.41 33.32
N VAL A 135 -1.87 -0.56 34.22
CA VAL A 135 -2.53 0.09 35.35
C VAL A 135 -2.55 1.60 35.15
N ARG A 136 -1.38 2.22 34.91
CA ARG A 136 -1.24 3.66 34.62
C ARG A 136 -1.22 3.87 33.11
N ASN A 137 -2.24 4.56 32.58
CA ASN A 137 -2.31 4.96 31.17
C ASN A 137 -1.82 6.41 31.01
N LEU A 138 -0.63 6.59 30.43
CA LEU A 138 0.00 7.90 30.18
C LEU A 138 -0.58 8.57 28.92
N LYS A 139 -1.88 8.90 28.95
CA LYS A 139 -2.56 9.63 27.88
C LYS A 139 -3.37 10.80 28.43
N GLY A 140 -3.35 11.92 27.73
CA GLY A 140 -4.18 13.09 28.05
C GLY A 140 -3.95 13.61 29.48
N PRO A 141 -5.01 13.80 30.29
CA PRO A 141 -4.88 14.36 31.65
C PRO A 141 -3.92 13.59 32.56
N ASN A 142 -3.89 12.25 32.45
CA ASN A 142 -2.96 11.43 33.25
C ASN A 142 -1.49 11.68 32.87
N LYS A 143 -1.23 11.93 31.57
CA LYS A 143 0.10 12.29 31.08
C LYS A 143 0.51 13.66 31.62
N ALA A 144 -0.41 14.63 31.58
CA ALA A 144 -0.16 15.96 32.12
C ALA A 144 0.15 15.92 33.63
N ALA A 145 -0.66 15.18 34.41
CA ALA A 145 -0.44 15.00 35.84
C ALA A 145 0.93 14.37 36.14
N PHE A 146 1.32 13.33 35.40
CA PHE A 146 2.63 12.70 35.52
C PHE A 146 3.80 13.68 35.22
N LEU A 147 3.69 14.46 34.15
CA LEU A 147 4.73 15.43 33.78
C LEU A 147 4.88 16.55 34.82
N VAL A 148 3.76 17.02 35.38
CA VAL A 148 3.76 18.01 36.46
C VAL A 148 4.34 17.42 37.75
N GLU A 149 3.98 16.19 38.09
CA GLU A 149 4.53 15.47 39.25
C GLU A 149 6.05 15.31 39.14
N ARG A 150 6.56 14.99 37.93
CA ARG A 150 7.98 14.70 37.71
C ARG A 150 8.87 15.93 37.52
N TYR A 151 8.41 16.91 36.76
CA TYR A 151 9.24 18.05 36.34
C TYR A 151 8.74 19.39 36.89
N GLY A 152 7.50 19.47 37.37
CA GLY A 152 6.83 20.70 37.79
C GLY A 152 6.11 21.40 36.63
N ALA A 153 5.01 22.09 36.94
CA ALA A 153 4.26 22.87 35.97
C ALA A 153 5.12 24.02 35.40
N GLY A 154 5.11 24.19 34.08
CA GLY A 154 5.90 25.21 33.38
C GLY A 154 7.38 24.86 33.16
N ASN A 155 7.88 23.77 33.75
CA ASN A 155 9.32 23.44 33.77
C ASN A 155 9.75 22.41 32.72
N TYR A 156 8.86 22.05 31.80
CA TYR A 156 9.15 21.17 30.67
C TYR A 156 8.58 21.72 29.37
N ALA A 157 9.27 21.42 28.27
CA ALA A 157 8.75 21.56 26.92
C ALA A 157 8.06 20.25 26.50
N TYR A 158 7.02 20.33 25.68
CA TYR A 158 6.30 19.12 25.25
C TYR A 158 6.06 19.09 23.74
N VAL A 159 6.46 17.99 23.10
CA VAL A 159 6.16 17.69 21.70
C VAL A 159 4.93 16.80 21.62
N GLY A 160 3.89 17.26 20.91
CA GLY A 160 2.65 16.51 20.68
C GLY A 160 1.95 16.88 19.36
N ASP A 161 0.92 16.12 18.98
CA ASP A 161 0.24 16.25 17.68
C ASP A 161 -1.29 16.37 17.77
N THR A 162 -1.91 16.04 18.92
CA THR A 162 -3.36 15.84 19.02
C THR A 162 -4.09 16.81 19.95
N HIS A 163 -5.42 16.76 19.93
CA HIS A 163 -6.26 17.43 20.93
C HIS A 163 -6.12 16.84 22.34
N ALA A 164 -5.69 15.58 22.49
CA ALA A 164 -5.52 14.96 23.79
C ALA A 164 -4.36 15.59 24.57
N ASP A 165 -3.42 16.21 23.86
CA ASP A 165 -2.24 16.88 24.40
C ASP A 165 -2.53 18.28 24.95
N HIS A 166 -3.77 18.76 24.77
CA HIS A 166 -4.17 20.08 25.25
C HIS A 166 -3.85 20.32 26.73
N GLU A 167 -4.16 19.35 27.58
CA GLU A 167 -3.92 19.48 29.02
C GLU A 167 -2.42 19.47 29.37
N VAL A 168 -1.61 18.79 28.54
CA VAL A 168 -0.16 18.78 28.68
C VAL A 168 0.42 20.14 28.29
N TRP A 169 0.01 20.68 27.14
CA TRP A 169 0.48 22.01 26.70
C TRP A 169 0.11 23.11 27.69
N ARG A 170 -1.10 23.05 28.29
CA ARG A 170 -1.55 23.99 29.31
C ARG A 170 -0.61 24.07 30.52
N GLN A 171 0.05 22.96 30.84
CA GLN A 171 0.93 22.81 32.00
C GLN A 171 2.41 22.90 31.62
N SER A 172 2.74 23.04 30.33
CA SER A 172 4.11 23.10 29.80
C SER A 172 4.64 24.53 29.74
N GLY A 173 5.96 24.70 29.82
CA GLY A 173 6.62 25.99 29.60
C GLY A 173 6.81 26.33 28.13
N HIS A 174 6.81 25.32 27.26
CA HIS A 174 6.98 25.46 25.81
C HIS A 174 6.26 24.33 25.07
N ALA A 175 5.47 24.67 24.05
CA ALA A 175 4.70 23.71 23.26
C ALA A 175 5.32 23.49 21.87
N VAL A 176 5.70 22.27 21.56
CA VAL A 176 6.13 21.89 20.20
C VAL A 176 4.99 21.12 19.55
N VAL A 177 4.43 21.65 18.45
CA VAL A 177 3.18 21.17 17.87
C VAL A 177 3.42 20.57 16.50
N LYS A 178 3.16 19.28 16.36
CA LYS A 178 3.26 18.56 15.10
C LYS A 178 1.87 18.22 14.56
N SER A 179 1.12 19.22 14.11
CA SER A 179 -0.25 19.00 13.62
C SER A 179 -0.55 19.83 12.38
N ARG A 180 -1.41 19.32 11.49
CA ARG A 180 -1.99 20.09 10.37
C ARG A 180 -3.29 20.79 10.76
N SER A 181 -3.88 20.42 11.89
CA SER A 181 -5.13 21.02 12.35
C SER A 181 -4.87 22.43 12.88
N GLY A 182 -5.44 23.44 12.22
CA GLY A 182 -5.38 24.83 12.69
C GLY A 182 -5.93 25.00 14.10
N ARG A 183 -6.95 24.20 14.48
CA ARG A 183 -7.50 24.18 15.84
C ARG A 183 -6.51 23.64 16.88
N VAL A 184 -5.73 22.61 16.55
CA VAL A 184 -4.71 22.06 17.45
C VAL A 184 -3.58 23.08 17.64
N ARG A 185 -3.08 23.66 16.53
CA ARG A 185 -2.03 24.70 16.56
C ARG A 185 -2.43 25.91 17.40
N ALA A 186 -3.62 26.46 17.14
CA ALA A 186 -4.13 27.62 17.87
C ALA A 186 -4.25 27.35 19.37
N ARG A 187 -4.66 26.13 19.76
CA ARG A 187 -4.86 25.79 21.16
C ARG A 187 -3.55 25.59 21.92
N ALA A 188 -2.52 25.07 21.27
CA ALA A 188 -1.18 25.00 21.85
C ALA A 188 -0.54 26.40 21.99
N GLN A 189 -0.70 27.25 20.97
CA GLN A 189 -0.23 28.64 20.97
C GLN A 189 -0.88 29.50 22.07
N ALA A 190 -2.10 29.17 22.48
CA ALA A 190 -2.82 29.92 23.50
C ALA A 190 -2.23 29.80 24.92
N HIS A 191 -1.41 28.78 25.20
CA HIS A 191 -1.02 28.44 26.56
C HIS A 191 0.48 28.41 26.82
N ALA A 192 1.32 28.33 25.78
CA ALA A 192 2.77 28.38 25.90
C ALA A 192 3.41 29.04 24.68
N SER A 193 4.67 29.47 24.81
CA SER A 193 5.46 29.77 23.61
C SER A 193 5.52 28.49 22.76
N SER A 194 5.43 28.63 21.43
CA SER A 194 5.26 27.45 20.58
C SER A 194 6.22 27.38 19.41
N HIS A 195 6.60 26.15 19.07
CA HIS A 195 7.30 25.80 17.84
C HIS A 195 6.42 24.85 17.03
N ALA A 196 6.32 25.06 15.72
CA ALA A 196 5.53 24.20 14.85
C ALA A 196 6.44 23.32 13.99
N ILE A 197 6.18 22.01 14.01
CA ILE A 197 6.78 21.04 13.08
C ILE A 197 5.71 20.66 12.06
N GLU A 198 6.02 20.73 10.78
CA GLU A 198 5.04 20.44 9.73
C GLU A 198 4.89 18.93 9.52
N PRO A 199 3.68 18.34 9.67
CA PRO A 199 3.52 16.93 9.37
C PRO A 199 3.67 16.67 7.86
N PRO A 200 4.20 15.50 7.44
CA PRO A 200 4.36 15.14 6.04
C PRO A 200 3.05 15.20 5.22
N ALA A 201 3.16 15.28 3.89
CA ALA A 201 2.05 15.41 2.95
C ALA A 201 0.86 14.48 3.26
N GLY A 202 -0.36 15.02 3.16
CA GLY A 202 -1.56 14.48 3.80
C GLY A 202 -1.92 13.02 3.46
N SER A 203 -2.47 12.33 4.46
CA SER A 203 -2.87 10.92 4.43
C SER A 203 -3.79 10.53 3.26
N ALA A 204 -4.57 11.48 2.72
CA ALA A 204 -5.49 11.22 1.60
C ALA A 204 -4.76 10.80 0.32
N LEU A 205 -3.68 11.50 -0.04
CA LEU A 205 -2.88 11.13 -1.22
C LEU A 205 -2.16 9.80 -0.98
N GLY A 206 -1.68 9.59 0.25
CA GLY A 206 -1.12 8.31 0.69
C GLY A 206 -2.12 7.16 0.52
N LEU A 207 -3.38 7.36 0.92
CA LEU A 207 -4.44 6.37 0.77
C LEU A 207 -4.77 6.09 -0.69
N ILE A 208 -4.92 7.12 -1.53
CA ILE A 208 -5.17 6.92 -2.98
C ILE A 208 -4.02 6.09 -3.60
N LYS A 209 -2.78 6.37 -3.21
CA LYS A 209 -1.62 5.58 -3.66
C LYS A 209 -1.66 4.15 -3.10
N ALA A 210 -2.16 3.95 -1.89
CA ALA A 210 -2.31 2.64 -1.25
C ALA A 210 -3.34 1.75 -1.96
N LEU A 211 -4.36 2.34 -2.61
CA LEU A 211 -5.30 1.60 -3.47
C LEU A 211 -4.63 0.97 -4.71
N ARG A 212 -3.45 1.46 -5.09
CA ARG A 212 -2.69 1.05 -6.28
C ARG A 212 -3.50 1.12 -7.59
N PRO A 213 -4.01 2.30 -8.00
CA PRO A 213 -4.81 2.43 -9.23
C PRO A 213 -4.11 1.91 -10.49
N HIS A 214 -2.77 2.03 -10.55
CA HIS A 214 -1.98 1.46 -11.65
C HIS A 214 -2.13 -0.06 -11.82
N GLN A 215 -2.50 -0.80 -10.78
CA GLN A 215 -2.77 -2.25 -10.87
C GLN A 215 -4.13 -2.55 -11.49
N TRP A 216 -5.05 -1.58 -11.58
CA TRP A 216 -6.35 -1.76 -12.23
C TRP A 216 -6.21 -2.03 -13.73
N ALA A 217 -5.06 -1.70 -14.33
CA ALA A 217 -4.73 -2.09 -15.70
C ALA A 217 -4.89 -3.61 -15.95
N LYS A 218 -4.67 -4.45 -14.92
CA LYS A 218 -4.90 -5.90 -15.01
C LYS A 218 -6.36 -6.27 -15.21
N ASN A 219 -7.28 -5.44 -14.74
CA ASN A 219 -8.72 -5.64 -14.87
C ASN A 219 -9.23 -5.24 -16.25
N VAL A 220 -8.41 -4.60 -17.10
CA VAL A 220 -8.75 -4.36 -18.52
C VAL A 220 -9.06 -5.67 -19.26
N LEU A 221 -8.54 -6.80 -18.78
CA LEU A 221 -8.87 -8.14 -19.30
C LEU A 221 -10.36 -8.48 -19.28
N VAL A 222 -11.16 -7.84 -18.42
CA VAL A 222 -12.63 -7.98 -18.38
C VAL A 222 -13.26 -7.54 -19.72
N PHE A 223 -12.65 -6.61 -20.44
CA PHE A 223 -13.15 -6.14 -21.73
C PHE A 223 -12.84 -7.09 -22.90
N LEU A 224 -12.06 -8.16 -22.70
CA LEU A 224 -11.72 -9.08 -23.79
C LEU A 224 -12.94 -9.82 -24.36
N ALA A 225 -13.96 -10.09 -23.54
CA ALA A 225 -15.18 -10.75 -24.01
C ALA A 225 -15.96 -9.89 -25.01
N ILE A 226 -16.19 -8.60 -24.66
CA ILE A 226 -16.91 -7.66 -25.53
C ILE A 226 -16.08 -7.28 -26.77
N ALA A 227 -14.75 -7.21 -26.64
CA ALA A 227 -13.84 -6.98 -27.75
C ALA A 227 -13.85 -8.16 -28.73
N GLY A 228 -13.72 -9.40 -28.24
CA GLY A 228 -13.76 -10.60 -29.08
C GLY A 228 -15.12 -10.81 -29.77
N ALA A 229 -16.21 -10.34 -29.16
CA ALA A 229 -17.53 -10.35 -29.77
C ALA A 229 -17.80 -9.20 -30.75
N HIS A 230 -16.84 -8.28 -30.95
CA HIS A 230 -17.00 -7.07 -31.78
C HIS A 230 -18.18 -6.19 -31.34
N LYS A 231 -18.48 -6.17 -30.02
CA LYS A 231 -19.62 -5.44 -29.43
C LYS A 231 -19.21 -4.21 -28.62
N LEU A 232 -18.00 -3.68 -28.85
CA LEU A 232 -17.47 -2.54 -28.08
C LEU A 232 -18.31 -1.26 -28.18
N LEU A 233 -19.13 -1.12 -29.24
CA LEU A 233 -20.03 0.02 -29.45
C LEU A 233 -21.43 -0.19 -28.84
N ASP A 234 -21.71 -1.38 -28.29
CA ASP A 234 -22.96 -1.66 -27.58
C ASP A 234 -22.90 -1.08 -26.16
N LEU A 235 -23.64 0.01 -25.94
CA LEU A 235 -23.60 0.76 -24.68
C LEU A 235 -24.08 -0.05 -23.48
N ASP A 236 -25.04 -0.97 -23.66
CA ASP A 236 -25.51 -1.81 -22.56
C ASP A 236 -24.41 -2.78 -22.14
N LEU A 237 -23.84 -3.51 -23.10
CA LEU A 237 -22.75 -4.46 -22.83
C LEU A 237 -21.50 -3.76 -22.29
N LEU A 238 -21.17 -2.58 -22.82
CA LEU A 238 -20.04 -1.78 -22.35
C LEU A 238 -20.25 -1.33 -20.91
N SER A 239 -21.46 -0.87 -20.55
CA SER A 239 -21.78 -0.45 -19.17
C SER A 239 -21.61 -1.59 -18.17
N ARG A 240 -22.02 -2.82 -18.53
CA ARG A 240 -21.82 -4.02 -17.71
C ARG A 240 -20.35 -4.39 -17.56
N ALA A 241 -19.58 -4.30 -18.64
CA ALA A 241 -18.13 -4.54 -18.59
C ALA A 241 -17.40 -3.49 -17.73
N VAL A 242 -17.81 -2.21 -17.79
CA VAL A 242 -17.29 -1.15 -16.93
C VAL A 242 -17.64 -1.40 -15.47
N ALA A 243 -18.89 -1.78 -15.17
CA ALA A 243 -19.29 -2.14 -13.80
C ALA A 243 -18.47 -3.33 -13.27
N ALA A 244 -18.21 -4.34 -14.10
CA ALA A 244 -17.36 -5.47 -13.74
C ALA A 244 -15.91 -5.03 -13.49
N PHE A 245 -15.35 -4.16 -14.33
CA PHE A 245 -14.03 -3.56 -14.11
C PHE A 245 -13.94 -2.80 -12.78
N VAL A 246 -14.96 -2.00 -12.44
CA VAL A 246 -15.04 -1.27 -11.18
C VAL A 246 -15.11 -2.23 -9.99
N ALA A 247 -15.99 -3.24 -10.04
CA ALA A 247 -16.11 -4.25 -8.99
C ALA A 247 -14.77 -4.95 -8.72
N PHE A 248 -14.09 -5.43 -9.77
CA PHE A 248 -12.76 -6.05 -9.65
C PHE A 248 -11.71 -5.08 -9.09
N SER A 249 -11.77 -3.80 -9.45
CA SER A 249 -10.80 -2.79 -9.00
C SER A 249 -10.97 -2.45 -7.53
N LEU A 250 -12.22 -2.38 -7.04
CA LEU A 250 -12.52 -2.16 -5.63
C LEU A 250 -12.11 -3.37 -4.78
N VAL A 251 -12.49 -4.59 -5.19
CA VAL A 251 -12.12 -5.84 -4.48
C VAL A 251 -10.62 -6.11 -4.54
N ALA A 252 -9.94 -5.82 -5.65
CA ALA A 252 -8.48 -5.94 -5.71
C ALA A 252 -7.79 -4.94 -4.79
N SER A 253 -8.26 -3.68 -4.76
CA SER A 253 -7.73 -2.65 -3.87
C SER A 253 -7.87 -3.04 -2.40
N SER A 254 -9.01 -3.58 -1.98
CA SER A 254 -9.22 -4.01 -0.58
C SER A 254 -8.22 -5.09 -0.15
N VAL A 255 -7.98 -6.08 -1.02
CA VAL A 255 -6.97 -7.13 -0.77
C VAL A 255 -5.56 -6.54 -0.72
N TYR A 256 -5.22 -5.59 -1.59
CA TYR A 256 -3.92 -4.91 -1.54
C TYR A 256 -3.72 -4.12 -0.25
N LEU A 257 -4.75 -3.45 0.27
CA LEU A 257 -4.66 -2.74 1.54
C LEU A 257 -4.39 -3.70 2.70
N VAL A 258 -5.15 -4.80 2.80
CA VAL A 258 -4.92 -5.82 3.85
C VAL A 258 -3.51 -6.39 3.78
N ASN A 259 -3.04 -6.71 2.57
CA ASN A 259 -1.69 -7.23 2.37
C ASN A 259 -0.61 -6.24 2.80
N ASP A 260 -0.75 -4.96 2.45
CA ASP A 260 0.22 -3.93 2.82
C ASP A 260 0.25 -3.68 4.34
N LEU A 261 -0.87 -3.93 5.02
CA LEU A 261 -0.97 -3.84 6.48
C LEU A 261 -0.39 -5.09 7.18
N LEU A 262 -0.59 -6.28 6.62
CA LEU A 262 0.03 -7.52 7.15
C LEU A 262 1.55 -7.56 6.90
N ASP A 263 2.02 -6.99 5.80
CA ASP A 263 3.42 -7.01 5.40
C ASP A 263 4.22 -5.77 5.90
N LEU A 264 3.70 -4.98 6.86
CA LEU A 264 4.32 -3.71 7.32
C LEU A 264 5.82 -3.83 7.64
N SER A 265 6.21 -4.77 8.51
CA SER A 265 7.61 -4.97 8.92
C SER A 265 8.49 -5.40 7.74
N ALA A 266 8.00 -6.34 6.94
CA ALA A 266 8.72 -6.84 5.76
C ALA A 266 8.89 -5.76 4.68
N ASP A 267 7.88 -4.91 4.50
CA ASP A 267 7.90 -3.80 3.55
C ASP A 267 8.90 -2.73 3.97
N ARG A 268 9.00 -2.42 5.27
CA ARG A 268 9.97 -1.44 5.81
C ARG A 268 11.41 -1.90 5.69
N ALA A 269 11.68 -3.19 5.89
CA ALA A 269 13.01 -3.77 5.71
C ALA A 269 13.46 -3.81 4.23
N HIS A 270 12.54 -3.68 3.27
CA HIS A 270 12.82 -3.84 1.85
C HIS A 270 13.19 -2.50 1.18
N ALA A 271 14.31 -2.47 0.44
CA ALA A 271 14.88 -1.28 -0.22
C ALA A 271 13.89 -0.39 -0.99
N ARG A 272 13.03 -1.01 -1.84
CA ARG A 272 11.97 -0.33 -2.60
C ARG A 272 10.63 -0.22 -1.85
N LYS A 273 10.17 -1.30 -1.20
CA LYS A 273 8.83 -1.36 -0.59
C LYS A 273 8.69 -0.51 0.66
N ARG A 274 9.78 -0.07 1.30
CA ARG A 274 9.75 0.87 2.42
C ARG A 274 9.06 2.19 2.11
N LYS A 275 8.99 2.56 0.82
CA LYS A 275 8.29 3.75 0.32
C LYS A 275 6.78 3.53 0.11
N ARG A 276 6.24 2.35 0.42
CA ARG A 276 4.80 2.10 0.36
C ARG A 276 4.08 3.00 1.38
N PRO A 277 2.84 3.44 1.10
CA PRO A 277 2.20 4.46 1.92
C PRO A 277 2.04 4.09 3.40
N PHE A 278 1.59 2.88 3.74
CA PHE A 278 1.49 2.46 5.14
C PHE A 278 2.87 2.20 5.78
N ALA A 279 3.79 1.56 5.06
CA ALA A 279 5.15 1.28 5.55
C ALA A 279 5.92 2.56 5.93
N SER A 280 5.82 3.60 5.09
CA SER A 280 6.50 4.89 5.30
C SER A 280 5.78 5.86 6.25
N GLY A 281 4.56 5.55 6.68
CA GLY A 281 3.71 6.47 7.44
C GLY A 281 3.05 7.57 6.60
N ALA A 282 3.12 7.51 5.27
CA ALA A 282 2.43 8.46 4.39
C ALA A 282 0.91 8.22 4.31
N ALA A 283 0.45 7.01 4.64
CA ALA A 283 -0.97 6.69 4.84
C ALA A 283 -1.19 6.23 6.28
N ALA A 284 -2.24 6.75 6.90
CA ALA A 284 -2.64 6.45 8.27
C ALA A 284 -3.09 4.97 8.37
N ILE A 285 -2.43 4.19 9.23
CA ILE A 285 -2.73 2.75 9.43
C ILE A 285 -4.15 2.57 9.99
N GLU A 286 -4.62 3.54 10.76
CA GLU A 286 -5.97 3.62 11.34
C GLU A 286 -7.05 3.54 10.27
N LEU A 287 -6.79 4.13 9.09
CA LEU A 287 -7.74 4.18 7.97
C LEU A 287 -7.69 2.91 7.11
N GLY A 288 -6.69 2.05 7.29
CA GLY A 288 -6.50 0.83 6.49
C GLY A 288 -7.70 -0.11 6.53
N LEU A 289 -8.17 -0.47 7.73
CA LEU A 289 -9.31 -1.39 7.89
C LEU A 289 -10.66 -0.77 7.45
N PRO A 290 -11.04 0.45 7.87
CA PRO A 290 -12.28 1.08 7.41
C PRO A 290 -12.37 1.21 5.90
N VAL A 291 -11.29 1.64 5.24
CA VAL A 291 -11.25 1.78 3.78
C VAL A 291 -11.31 0.41 3.10
N THR A 292 -10.63 -0.60 3.64
CA THR A 292 -10.73 -1.99 3.14
C THR A 292 -12.18 -2.48 3.16
N VAL A 293 -12.88 -2.34 4.29
CA VAL A 293 -14.27 -2.79 4.43
C VAL A 293 -15.18 -2.02 3.47
N LEU A 294 -15.02 -0.69 3.38
CA LEU A 294 -15.79 0.14 2.46
C LEU A 294 -15.62 -0.31 1.01
N LEU A 295 -14.39 -0.54 0.55
CA LEU A 295 -14.10 -1.00 -0.82
C LEU A 295 -14.66 -2.40 -1.08
N LEU A 296 -14.59 -3.29 -0.09
CA LEU A 296 -15.12 -4.64 -0.21
C LEU A 296 -16.65 -4.59 -0.36
N VAL A 297 -17.35 -3.87 0.52
CA VAL A 297 -18.80 -3.71 0.46
C VAL A 297 -19.22 -3.05 -0.86
N ALA A 298 -18.54 -1.96 -1.27
CA ALA A 298 -18.84 -1.29 -2.53
C ALA A 298 -18.59 -2.21 -3.75
N GLY A 299 -17.49 -2.95 -3.76
CA GLY A 299 -17.15 -3.89 -4.84
C GLY A 299 -18.17 -5.04 -4.98
N PHE A 300 -18.57 -5.63 -3.85
CA PHE A 300 -19.61 -6.67 -3.84
C PHE A 300 -21.01 -6.12 -4.14
N ALA A 301 -21.32 -4.89 -3.74
CA ALA A 301 -22.56 -4.22 -4.11
C ALA A 301 -22.67 -4.02 -5.63
N VAL A 302 -21.61 -3.51 -6.27
CA VAL A 302 -21.55 -3.39 -7.74
C VAL A 302 -21.66 -4.78 -8.39
N ALA A 303 -20.99 -5.79 -7.85
CA ALA A 303 -21.06 -7.16 -8.37
C ALA A 303 -22.48 -7.76 -8.28
N ALA A 304 -23.24 -7.45 -7.23
CA ALA A 304 -24.62 -7.92 -7.07
C ALA A 304 -25.55 -7.35 -8.16
N LEU A 305 -25.29 -6.13 -8.65
CA LEU A 305 -26.04 -5.53 -9.76
C LEU A 305 -25.85 -6.27 -11.09
N LEU A 306 -24.75 -7.02 -11.24
CA LEU A 306 -24.43 -7.82 -12.43
C LEU A 306 -25.00 -9.24 -12.37
N GLY A 307 -25.63 -9.61 -11.26
CA GLY A 307 -26.30 -10.89 -11.07
C GLY A 307 -25.49 -11.95 -10.29
N PRO A 308 -26.15 -13.06 -9.91
CA PRO A 308 -25.60 -14.04 -8.97
C PRO A 308 -24.35 -14.75 -9.48
N MET A 309 -24.25 -15.02 -10.79
CA MET A 309 -23.08 -15.66 -11.38
C MET A 309 -21.83 -14.78 -11.33
N PHE A 310 -21.99 -13.47 -11.53
CA PHE A 310 -20.89 -12.52 -11.39
C PHE A 310 -20.49 -12.36 -9.93
N LEU A 311 -21.46 -12.33 -9.00
CA LEU A 311 -21.21 -12.33 -7.56
C LEU A 311 -20.40 -13.55 -7.10
N LEU A 312 -20.74 -14.75 -7.61
CA LEU A 312 -19.96 -15.96 -7.37
C LEU A 312 -18.54 -15.84 -7.95
N THR A 313 -18.41 -15.32 -9.18
CA THR A 313 -17.11 -15.15 -9.85
C THR A 313 -16.18 -14.22 -9.07
N ILE A 314 -16.68 -13.07 -8.60
CA ILE A 314 -15.87 -12.15 -7.79
C ILE A 314 -15.59 -12.71 -6.39
N GLY A 315 -16.50 -13.51 -5.83
CA GLY A 315 -16.30 -14.24 -4.58
C GLY A 315 -15.14 -15.24 -4.69
N ILE A 316 -15.13 -16.05 -5.75
CA ILE A 316 -14.02 -16.98 -6.06
C ILE A 316 -12.72 -16.21 -6.25
N TYR A 317 -12.75 -15.10 -7.00
CA TYR A 317 -11.59 -14.23 -7.19
C TYR A 317 -11.05 -13.71 -5.83
N PHE A 318 -11.94 -13.20 -4.97
CA PHE A 318 -11.59 -12.67 -3.65
C PHE A 318 -10.96 -13.74 -2.74
N VAL A 319 -11.55 -14.93 -2.69
CA VAL A 319 -11.01 -16.06 -1.92
C VAL A 319 -9.65 -16.48 -2.47
N ALA A 320 -9.53 -16.65 -3.80
CA ALA A 320 -8.28 -17.07 -4.43
C ALA A 320 -7.15 -16.06 -4.24
N THR A 321 -7.40 -14.76 -4.38
CA THR A 321 -6.39 -13.71 -4.19
C THR A 321 -5.98 -13.56 -2.71
N THR A 322 -6.92 -13.76 -1.79
CA THR A 322 -6.64 -13.75 -0.34
C THR A 322 -5.81 -14.98 0.05
N ALA A 323 -6.24 -16.17 -0.37
CA ALA A 323 -5.50 -17.41 -0.16
C ALA A 323 -4.08 -17.34 -0.75
N TYR A 324 -3.96 -16.78 -1.96
CA TYR A 324 -2.66 -16.50 -2.58
C TYR A 324 -1.77 -15.66 -1.69
N SER A 325 -2.29 -14.56 -1.17
CA SER A 325 -1.53 -13.59 -0.40
C SER A 325 -1.10 -14.12 0.97
N LEU A 326 -1.93 -14.94 1.60
CA LEU A 326 -1.67 -15.51 2.93
C LEU A 326 -0.75 -16.74 2.89
N SER A 327 -1.02 -17.69 1.98
CA SER A 327 -0.37 -19.00 2.01
C SER A 327 0.12 -19.49 0.64
N LEU A 328 -0.69 -19.44 -0.42
CA LEU A 328 -0.36 -20.15 -1.67
C LEU A 328 0.89 -19.58 -2.36
N LYS A 329 1.21 -18.31 -2.13
CA LYS A 329 2.44 -17.68 -2.64
C LYS A 329 3.74 -18.37 -2.21
N ARG A 330 3.70 -19.19 -1.16
CA ARG A 330 4.86 -19.87 -0.56
C ARG A 330 5.20 -21.20 -1.23
N TYR A 331 4.29 -21.74 -2.05
CA TYR A 331 4.46 -23.03 -2.70
C TYR A 331 4.88 -22.81 -4.16
N PRO A 332 6.07 -23.29 -4.57
CA PRO A 332 6.52 -23.21 -5.96
C PRO A 332 5.51 -23.83 -6.92
N ILE A 333 5.41 -23.26 -8.12
CA ILE A 333 4.50 -23.67 -9.21
C ILE A 333 3.02 -23.39 -8.91
N ILE A 334 2.54 -23.68 -7.69
CA ILE A 334 1.19 -23.32 -7.26
C ILE A 334 1.00 -21.81 -7.40
N ASP A 335 2.00 -21.00 -7.06
CA ASP A 335 1.90 -19.55 -7.18
C ASP A 335 1.79 -19.08 -8.65
N ILE A 336 2.49 -19.73 -9.59
CA ILE A 336 2.37 -19.50 -11.05
C ILE A 336 0.97 -19.90 -11.54
N CYS A 337 0.50 -21.10 -11.17
CA CYS A 337 -0.84 -21.61 -11.53
C CYS A 337 -1.94 -20.68 -11.03
N VAL A 338 -1.86 -20.25 -9.77
CA VAL A 338 -2.85 -19.35 -9.17
C VAL A 338 -2.81 -17.97 -9.82
N LEU A 339 -1.63 -17.41 -10.12
CA LEU A 339 -1.53 -16.14 -10.86
C LEU A 339 -2.17 -16.26 -12.25
N ALA A 340 -1.89 -17.33 -12.99
CA ALA A 340 -2.48 -17.59 -14.31
C ALA A 340 -4.02 -17.69 -14.22
N GLY A 341 -4.52 -18.42 -13.22
CA GLY A 341 -5.95 -18.52 -12.93
C GLY A 341 -6.58 -17.18 -12.57
N LEU A 342 -5.93 -16.37 -11.74
CA LEU A 342 -6.40 -15.03 -11.37
C LEU A 342 -6.45 -14.08 -12.56
N TYR A 343 -5.57 -14.21 -13.55
CA TYR A 343 -5.70 -13.44 -14.79
C TYR A 343 -6.83 -13.96 -15.68
N THR A 344 -6.93 -15.29 -15.81
CA THR A 344 -7.96 -15.94 -16.64
C THR A 344 -9.37 -15.70 -16.12
N ILE A 345 -9.57 -15.66 -14.79
CA ILE A 345 -10.88 -15.39 -14.20
C ILE A 345 -11.39 -13.98 -14.53
N ARG A 346 -10.51 -13.02 -14.84
CA ARG A 346 -10.92 -11.68 -15.28
C ARG A 346 -11.54 -11.72 -16.67
N VAL A 347 -10.97 -12.52 -17.56
CA VAL A 347 -11.54 -12.78 -18.90
C VAL A 347 -12.90 -13.46 -18.74
N LEU A 348 -12.98 -14.49 -17.89
CA LEU A 348 -14.23 -15.19 -17.58
C LEU A 348 -15.30 -14.23 -17.05
N ALA A 349 -14.93 -13.38 -16.09
CA ALA A 349 -15.83 -12.41 -15.49
C ALA A 349 -16.39 -11.42 -16.50
N GLY A 350 -15.61 -11.03 -17.52
CA GLY A 350 -16.08 -10.22 -18.63
C GLY A 350 -17.25 -10.84 -19.40
N GLY A 351 -17.13 -12.12 -19.75
CA GLY A 351 -18.23 -12.83 -20.42
C GLY A 351 -19.43 -13.04 -19.50
N VAL A 352 -19.20 -13.38 -18.22
CA VAL A 352 -20.28 -13.52 -17.24
C VAL A 352 -21.06 -12.21 -17.04
N ALA A 353 -20.36 -11.07 -16.93
CA ALA A 353 -20.99 -9.76 -16.75
C ALA A 353 -21.81 -9.31 -17.96
N THR A 354 -21.32 -9.62 -19.17
CA THR A 354 -21.94 -9.22 -20.43
C THR A 354 -22.97 -10.24 -20.95
N GLY A 355 -22.99 -11.45 -20.39
CA GLY A 355 -23.78 -12.58 -20.90
C GLY A 355 -23.26 -13.14 -22.23
N LEU A 356 -22.08 -12.71 -22.68
CA LEU A 356 -21.48 -13.16 -23.93
C LEU A 356 -20.77 -14.50 -23.73
N PRO A 357 -20.95 -15.47 -24.65
CA PRO A 357 -20.21 -16.72 -24.60
C PRO A 357 -18.72 -16.46 -24.85
N ILE A 358 -17.87 -17.08 -24.03
CA ILE A 358 -16.42 -16.99 -24.18
C ILE A 358 -15.93 -18.22 -24.93
N SER A 359 -15.15 -18.00 -25.99
CA SER A 359 -14.51 -19.07 -26.73
C SER A 359 -13.56 -19.86 -25.83
N VAL A 360 -13.68 -21.19 -25.87
CA VAL A 360 -12.75 -22.11 -25.19
C VAL A 360 -11.30 -21.84 -25.64
N TRP A 361 -11.11 -21.47 -26.91
CA TRP A 361 -9.80 -21.10 -27.44
C TRP A 361 -9.23 -19.84 -26.78
N LEU A 362 -10.06 -18.83 -26.53
CA LEU A 362 -9.63 -17.61 -25.84
C LEU A 362 -9.24 -17.91 -24.38
N LEU A 363 -9.99 -18.78 -23.69
CA LEU A 363 -9.66 -19.22 -22.34
C LEU A 363 -8.36 -20.05 -22.30
N ALA A 364 -8.17 -20.96 -23.26
CA ALA A 364 -6.94 -21.75 -23.36
C ALA A 364 -5.73 -20.86 -23.65
N PHE A 365 -5.84 -19.94 -24.61
CA PHE A 365 -4.82 -18.94 -24.90
C PHE A 365 -4.48 -18.11 -23.64
N SER A 366 -5.50 -17.56 -22.99
CA SER A 366 -5.41 -16.79 -21.74
C SER A 366 -4.65 -17.57 -20.66
N LEU A 367 -5.00 -18.83 -20.44
CA LEU A 367 -4.35 -19.66 -19.43
C LEU A 367 -2.85 -19.80 -19.71
N PHE A 368 -2.45 -20.17 -20.93
CA PHE A 368 -1.05 -20.38 -21.28
C PHE A 368 -0.24 -19.08 -21.30
N ILE A 369 -0.77 -18.00 -21.85
CA ILE A 369 -0.06 -16.71 -21.87
C ILE A 369 0.13 -16.17 -20.45
N PHE A 370 -0.88 -16.26 -19.59
CA PHE A 370 -0.75 -15.78 -18.21
C PHE A 370 0.11 -16.70 -17.34
N PHE A 371 0.15 -18.00 -17.63
CA PHE A 371 1.13 -18.90 -17.02
C PHE A 371 2.56 -18.49 -17.41
N SER A 372 2.80 -18.22 -18.69
CA SER A 372 4.09 -17.73 -19.20
C SER A 372 4.49 -16.43 -18.52
N LEU A 373 3.61 -15.42 -18.48
CA LEU A 373 3.90 -14.14 -17.81
C LEU A 373 4.08 -14.29 -16.29
N ALA A 374 3.34 -15.18 -15.63
CA ALA A 374 3.57 -15.48 -14.21
C ALA A 374 4.94 -16.13 -13.97
N ALA A 375 5.36 -17.05 -14.85
CA ALA A 375 6.67 -17.68 -14.81
C ALA A 375 7.80 -16.67 -15.12
N VAL A 376 7.63 -15.78 -16.11
CA VAL A 376 8.55 -14.66 -16.40
C VAL A 376 8.75 -13.77 -15.17
N LYS A 377 7.67 -13.49 -14.43
CA LYS A 377 7.75 -12.72 -13.18
C LYS A 377 8.59 -13.45 -12.13
N ARG A 378 8.45 -14.78 -12.01
CA ARG A 378 9.27 -15.60 -11.09
C ARG A 378 10.72 -15.64 -11.54
N GLN A 379 10.96 -15.82 -12.84
CA GLN A 379 12.28 -15.79 -13.46
C GLN A 379 13.02 -14.48 -13.13
N ALA A 380 12.36 -13.34 -13.29
CA ALA A 380 12.95 -12.03 -12.96
C ALA A 380 13.34 -11.93 -11.48
N GLU A 381 12.47 -12.38 -10.57
CA GLU A 381 12.78 -12.39 -9.12
C GLU A 381 13.93 -13.35 -8.77
N LEU A 382 14.06 -14.49 -9.47
CA LEU A 382 15.16 -15.44 -9.32
C LEU A 382 16.48 -14.88 -9.84
N VAL A 383 16.48 -14.22 -11.01
CA VAL A 383 17.66 -13.53 -11.54
C VAL A 383 18.15 -12.46 -10.58
N ASP A 384 17.24 -11.67 -10.00
CA ASP A 384 17.60 -10.66 -8.99
C ASP A 384 18.15 -11.29 -7.70
N ALA A 385 17.61 -12.45 -7.27
CA ALA A 385 18.10 -13.18 -6.11
C ALA A 385 19.52 -13.75 -6.33
N VAL A 386 19.77 -14.34 -7.51
CA VAL A 386 21.10 -14.83 -7.93
C VAL A 386 22.10 -13.69 -7.93
N LYS A 387 21.78 -12.57 -8.57
CA LYS A 387 22.66 -11.38 -8.63
C LYS A 387 22.97 -10.81 -7.25
N ALA A 388 22.02 -10.89 -6.31
CA ALA A 388 22.18 -10.43 -4.94
C ALA A 388 22.86 -11.45 -4.01
N GLY A 389 23.27 -12.63 -4.52
CA GLY A 389 23.90 -13.68 -3.71
C GLY A 389 22.97 -14.29 -2.65
N LYS A 390 21.66 -14.26 -2.87
CA LYS A 390 20.68 -14.78 -1.90
C LYS A 390 20.47 -16.28 -2.10
N LEU A 391 20.47 -17.04 -0.99
CA LEU A 391 20.27 -18.49 -1.00
C LEU A 391 18.81 -18.91 -1.28
N THR A 392 17.84 -18.05 -1.00
CA THR A 392 16.40 -18.31 -1.23
C THR A 392 15.64 -17.02 -1.54
N ILE A 393 14.49 -17.15 -2.20
CA ILE A 393 13.52 -16.05 -2.32
C ILE A 393 12.63 -16.05 -1.07
N HIS A 394 12.77 -15.00 -0.25
CA HIS A 394 12.01 -14.83 0.98
C HIS A 394 10.49 -14.97 0.75
N GLY A 395 9.88 -15.94 1.44
CA GLY A 395 8.43 -16.16 1.44
C GLY A 395 7.83 -16.80 0.19
N ARG A 396 8.66 -17.38 -0.70
CA ARG A 396 8.21 -17.98 -1.97
C ARG A 396 8.58 -19.45 -2.18
N GLY A 397 9.52 -19.98 -1.39
CA GLY A 397 9.93 -21.40 -1.47
C GLY A 397 10.79 -21.77 -2.68
N TYR A 398 11.18 -20.80 -3.51
CA TYR A 398 12.05 -21.00 -4.65
C TYR A 398 13.53 -20.86 -4.28
N HIS A 399 14.36 -21.66 -4.93
CA HIS A 399 15.81 -21.63 -4.87
C HIS A 399 16.42 -21.05 -6.16
N PRO A 400 17.59 -20.40 -6.09
CA PRO A 400 18.30 -19.89 -7.27
C PRO A 400 18.51 -20.94 -8.38
N GLU A 401 18.65 -22.21 -8.01
CA GLU A 401 18.80 -23.36 -8.92
C GLU A 401 17.54 -23.66 -9.76
N ASP A 402 16.36 -23.20 -9.33
CA ASP A 402 15.10 -23.37 -10.06
C ASP A 402 15.00 -22.45 -11.30
N LEU A 403 15.95 -21.51 -11.48
CA LEU A 403 15.89 -20.50 -12.53
C LEU A 403 15.73 -21.09 -13.93
N GLU A 404 16.49 -22.13 -14.26
CA GLU A 404 16.44 -22.76 -15.57
C GLU A 404 15.08 -23.43 -15.81
N LEU A 405 14.56 -24.16 -14.82
CA LEU A 405 13.25 -24.81 -14.89
C LEU A 405 12.12 -23.77 -15.06
N VAL A 406 12.15 -22.68 -14.29
CA VAL A 406 11.17 -21.61 -14.41
C VAL A 406 11.25 -20.89 -15.77
N SER A 407 12.46 -20.74 -16.32
CA SER A 407 12.67 -20.16 -17.66
C SER A 407 12.10 -21.05 -18.76
N GLN A 408 12.26 -22.37 -18.64
CA GLN A 408 11.68 -23.35 -19.56
C GLN A 408 10.15 -23.37 -19.48
N LEU A 409 9.58 -23.31 -18.26
CA LEU A 409 8.14 -23.18 -18.05
C LEU A 409 7.58 -21.90 -18.69
N ALA A 410 8.26 -20.77 -18.52
CA ALA A 410 7.89 -19.51 -19.15
C ALA A 410 7.90 -19.61 -20.68
N THR A 411 8.97 -20.16 -21.25
CA THR A 411 9.13 -20.28 -22.70
C THR A 411 8.13 -21.26 -23.29
N GLY A 412 8.03 -22.46 -22.73
CA GLY A 412 7.16 -23.53 -23.21
C GLY A 412 5.69 -23.13 -23.20
N SER A 413 5.18 -22.61 -22.07
CA SER A 413 3.80 -22.12 -21.98
C SER A 413 3.55 -20.93 -22.93
N GLY A 414 4.54 -20.06 -23.11
CA GLY A 414 4.47 -18.93 -24.03
C GLY A 414 4.30 -19.40 -25.48
N LEU A 415 5.14 -20.33 -25.95
CA LEU A 415 5.06 -20.89 -27.29
C LEU A 415 3.77 -21.69 -27.52
N VAL A 416 3.31 -22.45 -26.51
CA VAL A 416 2.01 -23.13 -26.56
C VAL A 416 0.87 -22.13 -26.69
N SER A 417 0.92 -20.97 -26.02
CA SER A 417 -0.10 -19.93 -26.20
C SER A 417 -0.16 -19.43 -27.64
N VAL A 418 0.99 -19.26 -28.30
CA VAL A 418 1.04 -18.89 -29.73
C VAL A 418 0.46 -19.98 -30.61
N LEU A 419 0.79 -21.25 -30.33
CA LEU A 419 0.24 -22.38 -31.06
C LEU A 419 -1.30 -22.41 -30.94
N VAL A 420 -1.83 -22.29 -29.73
CA VAL A 420 -3.28 -22.22 -29.47
C VAL A 420 -3.93 -21.05 -30.21
N MET A 421 -3.29 -19.88 -30.20
CA MET A 421 -3.78 -18.72 -30.96
C MET A 421 -3.77 -19.01 -32.47
N THR A 422 -2.70 -19.61 -33.00
CA THR A 422 -2.60 -19.95 -34.44
C THR A 422 -3.68 -20.94 -34.87
N LEU A 423 -3.94 -21.96 -34.04
CA LEU A 423 -5.03 -22.93 -34.28
C LEU A 423 -6.40 -22.24 -34.24
N TYR A 424 -6.61 -21.32 -33.31
CA TYR A 424 -7.85 -20.54 -33.23
C TYR A 424 -8.07 -19.66 -34.47
N LEU A 425 -7.04 -18.92 -34.88
CA LEU A 425 -7.11 -18.05 -36.06
C LEU A 425 -7.33 -18.84 -37.35
N SER A 426 -6.95 -20.12 -37.38
CA SER A 426 -7.18 -21.04 -38.50
C SER A 426 -8.53 -21.77 -38.44
N SER A 427 -9.36 -21.49 -37.43
CA SER A 427 -10.65 -22.19 -37.25
C SER A 427 -11.75 -21.65 -38.16
N ASP A 428 -12.69 -22.52 -38.54
CA ASP A 428 -13.87 -22.17 -39.33
C ASP A 428 -14.72 -21.04 -38.72
N ALA A 429 -14.68 -20.88 -37.39
CA ALA A 429 -15.38 -19.83 -36.70
C ALA A 429 -14.79 -18.44 -37.03
N VAL A 430 -13.47 -18.35 -37.15
CA VAL A 430 -12.76 -17.09 -37.43
C VAL A 430 -12.82 -16.74 -38.91
N THR A 431 -12.63 -17.74 -39.79
CA THR A 431 -12.66 -17.53 -41.25
C THR A 431 -14.02 -17.07 -41.76
N ARG A 432 -15.11 -17.32 -41.02
CA ARG A 432 -16.46 -16.82 -41.34
C ARG A 432 -16.75 -15.40 -40.85
N ILE A 433 -16.00 -14.90 -39.85
CA ILE A 433 -16.23 -13.58 -39.24
C ILE A 433 -15.40 -12.50 -39.93
N TYR A 434 -14.18 -12.84 -40.37
CA TYR A 434 -13.25 -11.90 -40.98
C TYR A 434 -13.28 -11.99 -42.51
N HIS A 435 -13.21 -10.84 -43.18
CA HIS A 435 -13.19 -10.75 -44.64
C HIS A 435 -11.86 -11.27 -45.22
N ARG A 436 -10.74 -11.03 -44.53
CA ARG A 436 -9.39 -11.39 -44.94
C ARG A 436 -8.64 -12.16 -43.85
N PRO A 437 -9.04 -13.39 -43.53
CA PRO A 437 -8.48 -14.16 -42.42
C PRO A 437 -6.97 -14.43 -42.58
N GLU A 438 -6.43 -14.39 -43.80
CA GLU A 438 -5.00 -14.52 -44.06
C GLU A 438 -4.16 -13.44 -43.36
N ALA A 439 -4.70 -12.23 -43.17
CA ALA A 439 -4.00 -11.15 -42.47
C ALA A 439 -3.75 -11.49 -40.98
N LEU A 440 -4.60 -12.32 -40.37
CA LEU A 440 -4.47 -12.73 -38.97
C LEU A 440 -3.23 -13.59 -38.73
N TRP A 441 -2.68 -14.25 -39.76
CA TRP A 441 -1.43 -15.00 -39.63
C TRP A 441 -0.25 -14.11 -39.23
N GLY A 442 -0.32 -12.80 -39.49
CA GLY A 442 0.67 -11.83 -39.01
C GLY A 442 0.73 -11.70 -37.48
N VAL A 443 -0.34 -12.07 -36.76
CA VAL A 443 -0.35 -12.09 -35.28
C VAL A 443 0.65 -13.11 -34.73
N THR A 444 0.78 -14.27 -35.38
CA THR A 444 1.67 -15.36 -34.94
C THR A 444 3.14 -14.94 -34.82
N PRO A 445 3.83 -14.43 -35.87
CA PRO A 445 5.23 -14.02 -35.75
C PRO A 445 5.42 -12.86 -34.77
N VAL A 446 4.45 -11.95 -34.63
CA VAL A 446 4.51 -10.86 -33.65
C VAL A 446 4.47 -11.39 -32.22
N LEU A 447 3.57 -12.34 -31.92
CA LEU A 447 3.49 -12.97 -30.61
C LEU A 447 4.74 -13.83 -30.32
N LEU A 448 5.24 -14.59 -31.29
CA LEU A 448 6.50 -15.35 -31.15
C LEU A 448 7.65 -14.43 -30.75
N PHE A 449 7.82 -13.33 -31.50
CA PHE A 449 8.86 -12.35 -31.21
C PHE A 449 8.68 -11.73 -29.83
N TRP A 450 7.46 -11.28 -29.50
CA TRP A 450 7.19 -10.58 -28.25
C TRP A 450 7.42 -11.48 -27.03
N ILE A 451 6.87 -12.69 -27.02
CA ILE A 451 7.04 -13.66 -25.92
C ILE A 451 8.51 -14.00 -25.74
N SER A 452 9.21 -14.33 -26.83
CA SER A 452 10.64 -14.63 -26.78
C SER A 452 11.41 -13.46 -26.18
N ARG A 453 11.15 -12.23 -26.66
CA ARG A 453 11.82 -11.02 -26.15
C ARG A 453 11.55 -10.78 -24.66
N VAL A 454 10.33 -11.00 -24.19
CA VAL A 454 9.97 -10.83 -22.77
C VAL A 454 10.76 -11.81 -21.89
N VAL A 455 10.85 -13.08 -22.29
CA VAL A 455 11.67 -14.08 -21.60
C VAL A 455 13.16 -13.71 -21.63
N PHE A 456 13.69 -13.30 -22.78
CA PHE A 456 15.08 -12.86 -22.91
C PHE A 456 15.43 -11.67 -22.01
N LYS A 457 14.53 -10.68 -21.91
CA LYS A 457 14.72 -9.53 -21.01
C LYS A 457 14.67 -9.92 -19.53
N ALA A 458 13.79 -10.83 -19.16
CA ALA A 458 13.74 -11.35 -17.80
C ALA A 458 15.02 -12.12 -17.44
N HIS A 459 15.52 -12.96 -18.35
CA HIS A 459 16.79 -13.66 -18.18
C HIS A 459 17.99 -12.71 -17.99
N ARG A 460 18.02 -11.58 -18.70
CA ARG A 460 19.06 -10.54 -18.53
C ARG A 460 18.92 -9.73 -17.23
N GLY A 461 17.79 -9.87 -16.53
CA GLY A 461 17.45 -9.07 -15.35
C GLY A 461 17.12 -7.61 -15.70
N GLU A 462 16.58 -7.37 -16.89
CA GLU A 462 16.05 -6.07 -17.33
C GLU A 462 14.55 -5.91 -16.99
N MET A 463 13.94 -6.94 -16.40
CA MET A 463 12.52 -6.99 -16.05
C MET A 463 12.31 -6.59 -14.58
N HIS A 464 12.08 -5.31 -14.32
CA HIS A 464 11.92 -4.78 -12.95
C HIS A 464 10.48 -4.58 -12.49
N ASP A 465 9.53 -4.70 -13.42
CA ASP A 465 8.10 -4.49 -13.19
C ASP A 465 7.33 -5.81 -13.45
N ASP A 466 6.06 -5.85 -13.05
CA ASP A 466 5.15 -6.94 -13.43
C ASP A 466 5.05 -7.01 -14.97
N PRO A 467 5.11 -8.19 -15.61
CA PRO A 467 5.20 -8.28 -17.08
C PRO A 467 4.09 -7.57 -17.85
N ILE A 468 2.89 -7.44 -17.25
CA ILE A 468 1.77 -6.68 -17.85
C ILE A 468 2.06 -5.18 -17.80
N VAL A 469 2.61 -4.69 -16.70
CA VAL A 469 3.01 -3.28 -16.56
C VAL A 469 4.20 -2.97 -17.48
N PHE A 470 5.14 -3.92 -17.60
CA PHE A 470 6.23 -3.82 -18.56
C PHE A 470 5.69 -3.70 -19.99
N ALA A 471 4.73 -4.54 -20.38
CA ALA A 471 4.13 -4.50 -21.72
C ALA A 471 3.50 -3.14 -22.04
N ALA A 472 2.89 -2.48 -21.05
CA ALA A 472 2.25 -1.18 -21.20
C ALA A 472 3.24 0.01 -21.26
N LYS A 473 4.49 -0.17 -20.82
CA LYS A 473 5.52 0.90 -20.79
C LYS A 473 6.60 0.73 -21.84
N ASP A 474 6.94 -0.51 -22.20
CA ASP A 474 8.03 -0.82 -23.13
C ASP A 474 7.60 -0.53 -24.57
N LYS A 475 8.35 0.34 -25.24
CA LYS A 475 8.05 0.82 -26.61
C LYS A 475 7.88 -0.32 -27.61
N VAL A 476 8.74 -1.34 -27.55
CA VAL A 476 8.68 -2.49 -28.46
C VAL A 476 7.42 -3.32 -28.19
N SER A 477 7.05 -3.50 -26.93
CA SER A 477 5.81 -4.18 -26.55
C SER A 477 4.57 -3.45 -27.06
N MET A 478 4.55 -2.11 -26.98
CA MET A 478 3.48 -1.29 -27.57
C MET A 478 3.43 -1.41 -29.10
N ILE A 479 4.59 -1.41 -29.78
CA ILE A 479 4.66 -1.65 -31.23
C ILE A 479 4.10 -3.02 -31.59
N CYS A 480 4.46 -4.09 -30.86
CA CYS A 480 3.87 -5.41 -31.07
C CYS A 480 2.35 -5.38 -30.89
N GLY A 481 1.83 -4.70 -29.86
CA GLY A 481 0.40 -4.53 -29.64
C GLY A 481 -0.29 -3.81 -30.81
N VAL A 482 0.31 -2.74 -31.34
CA VAL A 482 -0.20 -2.02 -32.52
C VAL A 482 -0.18 -2.90 -33.76
N LEU A 483 0.87 -3.71 -33.97
CA LEU A 483 0.93 -4.65 -35.09
C LEU A 483 -0.16 -5.72 -35.01
N VAL A 484 -0.37 -6.31 -33.83
CA VAL A 484 -1.47 -7.27 -33.61
C VAL A 484 -2.83 -6.64 -33.93
N LEU A 485 -3.07 -5.41 -33.45
CA LEU A 485 -4.30 -4.68 -33.75
C LEU A 485 -4.41 -4.35 -35.24
N GLY A 486 -3.31 -3.97 -35.88
CA GLY A 486 -3.26 -3.69 -37.32
C GLY A 486 -3.61 -4.91 -38.17
N PHE A 487 -3.11 -6.10 -37.82
CA PHE A 487 -3.49 -7.35 -38.47
C PHE A 487 -4.96 -7.72 -38.24
N ALA A 488 -5.48 -7.51 -37.03
CA ALA A 488 -6.89 -7.73 -36.74
C ALA A 488 -7.80 -6.79 -37.56
N ILE A 489 -7.47 -5.50 -37.64
CA ILE A 489 -8.19 -4.53 -38.46
C ILE A 489 -8.12 -4.88 -39.95
N ALA A 490 -6.92 -5.22 -40.45
CA ALA A 490 -6.73 -5.62 -41.84
C ALA A 490 -7.54 -6.86 -42.21
N ALA A 491 -7.78 -7.76 -41.25
CA ALA A 491 -8.65 -8.92 -41.44
C ALA A 491 -10.14 -8.55 -41.47
N THR A 492 -10.54 -7.49 -40.76
CA THR A 492 -11.94 -7.04 -40.67
C THR A 492 -12.38 -6.18 -41.86
N ILE A 493 -11.46 -5.44 -42.49
CA ILE A 493 -11.80 -4.57 -43.62
C ILE A 493 -11.96 -5.41 -44.90
N PRO A 494 -13.02 -5.17 -45.70
CA PRO A 494 -13.26 -5.89 -46.97
C PRO A 494 -12.21 -5.63 -48.05
#